data_AF-A0AAE3QY67-F1
#
_entry.id   AF-A0AAE3QY67-F1
#
_cell.length_a   1.000
_cell.length_b   1.000
_cell.length_c   1.000
_cell.angle_alpha   90.00
_cell.angle_beta   90.00
_cell.angle_gamma   90.00
#
_symmetry.space_group_name_H-M   'P 1'
#
loop_
_entity.id
_entity.type
_entity.pdbx_description
1 polymer ?
#
loop_
_entity_poly.entity_id
_entity_poly.type
_entity_poly.pdbx_seq_one_letter_code
_entity_poly.pdbx_strand_id
1 'polypeptide(L)'
;MNTSIEKIDYQSLIETTGDPFADVGGYVIKYLSNQDDFKDNNLLEIIEKIAKIYVNDWNAGLHAFFLNSTITQAAYDNNKKLIETLNFYKGLINETIPFQSGYCRISGKKTKLFSAGRDNHILSGSGTFINFHHSFEAGIYLSKEVLIRIFFIPFGLVQLGDKVALINSNYELVSQYFAHLNTAKNFQELGAKQSKSVLKSEFNQPSNAMFGFADKCIQNIKTALGDEAEIEKKDVMLNLYHFTNFAAKPEVELYQLPANVFKFYSYCLSPLLQTDWKNFVYAHYRNSKVKEGKFNEQTGEWQDQKDSFSYDRFKTWRNLIYDKLLFNQSILREILNWSIKHRFNFKIVETYQIRLKNMDKKTIEKIKELADFIVIDRDEDTIKKSITRLNGEKSSQGLRQYLLKLIADNYNKGVQKPLITLEEFVSYLFPDGTNWRELRDLLLIAIYQKLHETNIKVEVEITEEDTEPQNLN
;
A
#
# COMPACT_ATOMS: atom_id res chain seq x y z
N MET A 1 -23.50 9.62 -20.99
CA MET A 1 -22.88 9.54 -22.33
C MET A 1 -23.98 9.19 -23.32
N ASN A 2 -24.04 9.90 -24.44
CA ASN A 2 -24.96 9.59 -25.53
C ASN A 2 -24.54 8.29 -26.23
N THR A 3 -25.42 7.28 -26.24
CA THR A 3 -25.16 5.94 -26.79
C THR A 3 -25.52 5.80 -28.26
N SER A 4 -25.40 6.89 -29.04
CA SER A 4 -25.83 6.95 -30.44
C SER A 4 -24.95 6.17 -31.44
N ILE A 5 -23.79 5.64 -31.02
CA ILE A 5 -22.90 4.85 -31.89
C ILE A 5 -23.28 3.37 -31.78
N GLU A 6 -24.12 2.90 -32.70
CA GLU A 6 -24.66 1.53 -32.69
C GLU A 6 -23.61 0.41 -32.73
N LYS A 7 -22.42 0.69 -33.28
CA LYS A 7 -21.34 -0.31 -33.43
C LYS A 7 -20.59 -0.60 -32.13
N ILE A 8 -20.86 0.11 -31.03
CA ILE A 8 -20.13 -0.04 -29.76
C ILE A 8 -20.98 -0.77 -28.75
N ASP A 9 -20.41 -1.80 -28.12
CA ASP A 9 -20.99 -2.37 -26.91
C ASP A 9 -20.61 -1.49 -25.71
N TYR A 10 -21.53 -0.59 -25.36
CA TYR A 10 -21.34 0.36 -24.26
C TYR A 10 -21.24 -0.30 -22.88
N GLN A 11 -21.87 -1.45 -22.69
CA GLN A 11 -21.72 -2.22 -21.45
C GLN A 11 -20.29 -2.77 -21.35
N SER A 12 -19.78 -3.29 -22.47
CA SER A 12 -18.37 -3.70 -22.62
C SER A 12 -17.36 -2.56 -22.50
N LEU A 13 -17.74 -1.29 -22.38
CA LEU A 13 -16.81 -0.20 -22.04
C LEU A 13 -16.62 0.01 -20.53
N ILE A 14 -17.57 -0.44 -19.71
CA ILE A 14 -17.61 -0.10 -18.28
C ILE A 14 -17.69 -1.29 -17.33
N GLU A 15 -18.01 -2.49 -17.82
CA GLU A 15 -18.02 -3.72 -17.00
C GLU A 15 -16.61 -4.19 -16.62
N THR A 16 -16.46 -4.89 -15.52
CA THR A 16 -15.16 -5.47 -15.14
C THR A 16 -14.78 -6.65 -16.03
N THR A 17 -13.49 -6.74 -16.33
CA THR A 17 -12.87 -7.77 -17.17
C THR A 17 -11.94 -8.68 -16.36
N GLY A 18 -11.50 -8.23 -15.18
CA GLY A 18 -10.48 -8.88 -14.37
C GLY A 18 -9.06 -8.43 -14.71
N ASP A 19 -8.87 -7.66 -15.78
CA ASP A 19 -7.61 -6.98 -16.08
C ASP A 19 -7.58 -5.60 -15.40
N PRO A 20 -6.66 -5.34 -14.46
CA PRO A 20 -6.63 -4.10 -13.70
C PRO A 20 -6.48 -2.84 -14.56
N PHE A 21 -5.77 -2.91 -15.68
CA PHE A 21 -5.54 -1.76 -16.55
C PHE A 21 -6.81 -1.44 -17.35
N ALA A 22 -7.40 -2.43 -17.99
CA ALA A 22 -8.65 -2.25 -18.73
C ALA A 22 -9.82 -1.84 -17.82
N ASP A 23 -9.86 -2.35 -16.59
CA ASP A 23 -10.91 -2.04 -15.63
C ASP A 23 -10.81 -0.59 -15.13
N VAL A 24 -9.60 -0.09 -14.83
CA VAL A 24 -9.39 1.34 -14.49
C VAL A 24 -9.86 2.25 -15.63
N GLY A 25 -9.51 1.92 -16.87
CA GLY A 25 -10.00 2.66 -18.05
C GLY A 25 -11.53 2.69 -18.13
N GLY A 26 -12.18 1.56 -17.86
CA GLY A 26 -13.64 1.46 -17.79
C GLY A 26 -14.25 2.30 -16.66
N TYR A 27 -13.63 2.33 -15.47
CA TYR A 27 -14.08 3.17 -14.37
C TYR A 27 -13.97 4.67 -14.69
N VAL A 28 -12.91 5.09 -15.40
CA VAL A 28 -12.79 6.48 -15.86
C VAL A 28 -13.93 6.83 -16.82
N ILE A 29 -14.22 5.97 -17.81
CA ILE A 29 -15.33 6.17 -18.74
C ILE A 29 -16.67 6.25 -17.99
N LYS A 30 -16.88 5.36 -17.01
CA LYS A 30 -18.08 5.35 -16.17
C LYS A 30 -18.22 6.63 -15.36
N TYR A 31 -17.13 7.15 -14.79
CA TYR A 31 -17.12 8.43 -14.09
C TYR A 31 -17.51 9.59 -15.02
N LEU A 32 -16.83 9.69 -16.17
CA LEU A 32 -17.06 10.73 -17.17
C LEU A 32 -18.50 10.71 -17.70
N SER A 33 -19.05 9.52 -17.93
CA SER A 33 -20.41 9.35 -18.46
C SER A 33 -21.49 9.98 -17.59
N ASN A 34 -21.21 10.21 -16.31
CA ASN A 34 -22.09 10.81 -15.31
C ASN A 34 -21.78 12.30 -15.02
N GLN A 35 -20.74 12.88 -15.64
CA GLN A 35 -20.41 14.30 -15.46
C GLN A 35 -21.20 15.17 -16.43
N ASP A 36 -21.66 16.34 -15.98
CA ASP A 36 -22.47 17.26 -16.79
C ASP A 36 -21.76 17.68 -18.08
N ASP A 37 -20.43 17.88 -18.04
CA ASP A 37 -19.63 18.28 -19.21
C ASP A 37 -19.47 17.19 -20.28
N PHE A 38 -19.86 15.94 -19.98
CA PHE A 38 -19.62 14.78 -20.84
C PHE A 38 -20.87 13.91 -21.07
N LYS A 39 -21.92 14.05 -20.26
CA LYS A 39 -23.09 13.16 -20.29
C LYS A 39 -23.82 13.17 -21.63
N ASP A 40 -23.82 14.30 -22.34
CA ASP A 40 -24.52 14.47 -23.62
C ASP A 40 -23.63 14.19 -24.84
N ASN A 41 -22.31 14.03 -24.62
CA ASN A 41 -21.37 13.73 -25.68
C ASN A 41 -21.45 12.27 -26.12
N ASN A 42 -21.22 12.03 -27.41
CA ASN A 42 -20.94 10.68 -27.90
C ASN A 42 -19.48 10.28 -27.61
N LEU A 43 -19.16 8.99 -27.75
CA LEU A 43 -17.84 8.47 -27.39
C LEU A 43 -16.68 9.15 -28.14
N LEU A 44 -16.86 9.47 -29.42
CA LEU A 44 -15.79 10.10 -30.22
C LEU A 44 -15.53 11.55 -29.77
N GLU A 45 -16.58 12.28 -29.39
CA GLU A 45 -16.46 13.63 -28.80
C GLU A 45 -15.76 13.58 -27.43
N ILE A 46 -16.04 12.56 -26.61
CA ILE A 46 -15.33 12.37 -25.34
C ILE A 46 -13.85 12.07 -25.61
N ILE A 47 -13.53 11.16 -26.55
CA ILE A 47 -12.16 10.87 -26.97
C ILE A 47 -11.46 12.15 -27.45
N GLU A 48 -12.14 13.00 -28.22
CA GLU A 48 -11.59 14.28 -28.68
C GLU A 48 -11.25 15.22 -27.53
N LYS A 49 -12.17 15.40 -26.57
CA LYS A 49 -11.96 16.24 -25.38
C LYS A 49 -10.75 15.75 -24.58
N ILE A 50 -10.64 14.44 -24.40
CA ILE A 50 -9.52 13.81 -23.67
C ILE A 50 -8.20 13.93 -24.44
N ALA A 51 -8.21 13.71 -25.75
CA ALA A 51 -7.02 13.89 -26.59
C ALA A 51 -6.50 15.33 -26.54
N LYS A 52 -7.40 16.33 -26.54
CA LYS A 52 -7.05 17.74 -26.36
C LYS A 52 -6.31 17.98 -25.05
N ILE A 53 -6.76 17.38 -23.95
CA ILE A 53 -6.07 17.48 -22.66
C ILE A 53 -4.67 16.85 -22.74
N TYR A 54 -4.57 15.64 -23.28
CA TYR A 54 -3.29 14.93 -23.41
C TYR A 54 -2.27 15.70 -24.25
N VAL A 55 -2.70 16.28 -25.37
CA VAL A 55 -1.81 16.97 -26.31
C VAL A 55 -1.52 18.41 -25.87
N ASN A 56 -2.54 19.16 -25.47
CA ASN A 56 -2.40 20.60 -25.24
C ASN A 56 -2.06 20.93 -23.79
N ASP A 57 -2.81 20.38 -22.83
CA ASP A 57 -2.63 20.71 -21.41
C ASP A 57 -1.47 19.93 -20.79
N TRP A 58 -1.28 18.67 -21.20
CA TRP A 58 -0.20 17.81 -20.73
C TRP A 58 1.00 17.74 -21.68
N ASN A 59 0.99 18.52 -22.75
CA ASN A 59 2.08 18.62 -23.72
C ASN A 59 2.58 17.26 -24.24
N ALA A 60 1.65 16.32 -24.52
CA ALA A 60 1.95 14.96 -24.95
C ALA A 60 2.82 14.14 -23.96
N GLY A 61 2.88 14.53 -22.69
CA GLY A 61 3.72 13.94 -21.63
C GLY A 61 3.25 12.58 -21.11
N LEU A 62 2.89 11.65 -22.00
CA LEU A 62 2.31 10.33 -21.66
C LEU A 62 3.19 9.14 -22.07
N HIS A 63 4.48 9.37 -22.30
CA HIS A 63 5.42 8.33 -22.71
C HIS A 63 5.58 7.18 -21.69
N ALA A 64 5.25 7.41 -20.41
CA ALA A 64 5.23 6.37 -19.39
C ALA A 64 4.06 5.37 -19.57
N PHE A 65 3.04 5.73 -20.37
CA PHE A 65 1.90 4.90 -20.70
C PHE A 65 2.02 4.34 -22.11
N PHE A 66 2.26 5.23 -23.08
CA PHE A 66 2.23 4.90 -24.50
C PHE A 66 3.49 5.40 -25.20
N LEU A 67 4.22 4.49 -25.84
CA LEU A 67 5.40 4.78 -26.61
C LEU A 67 5.04 4.92 -28.10
N ASN A 68 5.36 6.07 -28.71
CA ASN A 68 5.10 6.35 -30.13
C ASN A 68 3.60 6.31 -30.53
N SER A 69 2.70 6.50 -29.56
CA SER A 69 1.28 6.73 -29.81
C SER A 69 1.04 7.98 -30.64
N THR A 70 -0.09 8.06 -31.33
CA THR A 70 -0.53 9.27 -32.06
C THR A 70 -0.53 10.52 -31.18
N ILE A 71 -0.85 10.40 -29.88
CA ILE A 71 -0.83 11.50 -28.91
C ILE A 71 0.58 11.84 -28.37
N THR A 72 1.56 10.96 -28.53
CA THR A 72 2.94 11.12 -28.02
C THR A 72 4.00 11.25 -29.12
N GLN A 73 3.61 11.12 -30.39
CA GLN A 73 4.53 11.04 -31.52
C GLN A 73 5.31 12.35 -31.68
N ALA A 74 6.63 12.29 -31.49
CA ALA A 74 7.52 13.45 -31.56
C ALA A 74 7.55 14.07 -32.97
N ALA A 75 7.36 13.25 -34.01
CA ALA A 75 7.32 13.72 -35.39
C ALA A 75 6.05 14.51 -35.76
N TYR A 76 5.04 14.55 -34.89
CA TYR A 76 3.77 15.22 -35.13
C TYR A 76 3.71 16.52 -34.32
N ASP A 77 3.27 17.60 -34.96
CA ASP A 77 2.79 18.78 -34.24
C ASP A 77 1.47 18.47 -33.50
N ASN A 78 1.05 19.37 -32.61
CA ASN A 78 -0.12 19.15 -31.76
C ASN A 78 -1.42 18.95 -32.57
N ASN A 79 -1.59 19.66 -33.69
CA ASN A 79 -2.79 19.50 -34.52
C ASN A 79 -2.80 18.13 -35.19
N LYS A 80 -1.66 17.71 -35.74
CA LYS A 80 -1.50 16.40 -36.35
C LYS A 80 -1.71 15.27 -35.35
N LYS A 81 -1.19 15.40 -34.12
CA LYS A 81 -1.46 14.43 -33.03
C LYS A 81 -2.97 14.24 -32.80
N LEU A 82 -3.73 15.33 -32.73
CA LEU A 82 -5.19 15.28 -32.54
C LEU A 82 -5.90 14.61 -33.73
N ILE A 83 -5.58 15.03 -34.96
CA ILE A 83 -6.18 14.49 -36.19
C ILE A 83 -5.94 12.98 -36.29
N GLU A 84 -4.69 12.53 -36.14
CA GLU A 84 -4.34 11.11 -36.27
C GLU A 84 -4.95 10.27 -35.15
N THR A 85 -5.04 10.82 -33.93
CA THR A 85 -5.71 10.14 -32.81
C THR A 85 -7.20 9.93 -33.10
N LEU A 86 -7.89 10.96 -33.60
CA LEU A 86 -9.31 10.85 -33.95
C LEU A 86 -9.52 9.90 -35.13
N ASN A 87 -8.65 9.94 -36.14
CA ASN A 87 -8.70 9.01 -37.26
C ASN A 87 -8.55 7.56 -36.80
N PHE A 88 -7.59 7.29 -35.90
CA PHE A 88 -7.38 5.97 -35.32
C PHE A 88 -8.65 5.47 -34.61
N TYR A 89 -9.19 6.22 -33.65
CA TYR A 89 -10.38 5.78 -32.90
C TYR A 89 -11.64 5.74 -33.75
N LYS A 90 -11.82 6.66 -34.69
CA LYS A 90 -12.91 6.61 -35.67
C LYS A 90 -12.82 5.36 -36.54
N GLY A 91 -11.62 4.98 -36.97
CA GLY A 91 -11.39 3.78 -37.75
C GLY A 91 -11.60 2.50 -36.93
N LEU A 92 -11.21 2.52 -35.65
CA LEU A 92 -11.45 1.43 -34.69
C LEU A 92 -12.96 1.21 -34.45
N ILE A 93 -13.70 2.28 -34.17
CA ILE A 93 -15.16 2.26 -33.94
C ILE A 93 -15.91 1.77 -35.19
N ASN A 94 -15.51 2.28 -36.37
CA ASN A 94 -16.14 1.92 -37.64
C ASN A 94 -15.66 0.59 -38.22
N GLU A 95 -14.63 -0.01 -37.63
CA GLU A 95 -13.99 -1.26 -38.04
C GLU A 95 -13.39 -1.19 -39.45
N THR A 96 -12.82 -0.03 -39.80
CA THR A 96 -12.20 0.24 -41.12
C THR A 96 -10.69 0.04 -41.11
N ILE A 97 -10.08 -0.07 -39.93
CA ILE A 97 -8.65 -0.40 -39.76
C ILE A 97 -8.46 -1.93 -39.78
N PRO A 98 -7.24 -2.44 -40.05
CA PRO A 98 -6.99 -3.88 -40.10
C PRO A 98 -7.38 -4.60 -38.80
N PHE A 99 -8.12 -5.70 -38.94
CA PHE A 99 -8.58 -6.53 -37.83
C PHE A 99 -8.52 -8.02 -38.19
N GLN A 100 -8.59 -8.87 -37.16
CA GLN A 100 -8.82 -10.30 -37.29
C GLN A 100 -9.98 -10.75 -36.41
N SER A 101 -10.64 -11.87 -36.72
CA SER A 101 -11.67 -12.43 -35.85
C SER A 101 -11.07 -13.40 -34.84
N GLY A 102 -11.44 -13.28 -33.58
CA GLY A 102 -10.93 -14.16 -32.52
C GLY A 102 -11.53 -13.85 -31.16
N TYR A 103 -10.90 -14.34 -30.10
CA TYR A 103 -11.26 -14.04 -28.72
C TYR A 103 -10.35 -12.94 -28.17
N CYS A 104 -10.94 -11.87 -27.64
CA CYS A 104 -10.18 -10.80 -27.02
C CYS A 104 -9.45 -11.34 -25.78
N ARG A 105 -8.14 -11.09 -25.68
CA ARG A 105 -7.32 -11.64 -24.59
C ARG A 105 -7.70 -11.10 -23.20
N ILE A 106 -8.31 -9.92 -23.13
CA ILE A 106 -8.74 -9.29 -21.87
C ILE A 106 -10.20 -9.62 -21.56
N SER A 107 -11.13 -9.37 -22.49
CA SER A 107 -12.56 -9.56 -22.21
C SER A 107 -13.05 -10.99 -22.41
N GLY A 108 -12.26 -11.86 -23.06
CA GLY A 108 -12.68 -13.23 -23.40
C GLY A 108 -13.80 -13.32 -24.44
N LYS A 109 -14.29 -12.19 -24.96
CA LYS A 109 -15.40 -12.16 -25.94
C LYS A 109 -14.90 -12.45 -27.35
N LYS A 110 -15.67 -13.25 -28.09
CA LYS A 110 -15.42 -13.49 -29.53
C LYS A 110 -15.87 -12.27 -30.34
N THR A 111 -14.94 -11.61 -31.01
CA THR A 111 -15.20 -10.35 -31.75
C THR A 111 -14.09 -10.07 -32.78
N LYS A 112 -14.15 -8.89 -33.42
CA LYS A 112 -13.06 -8.34 -34.22
C LYS A 112 -11.99 -7.76 -33.29
N LEU A 113 -10.76 -8.16 -33.54
CA LEU A 113 -9.59 -7.84 -32.74
C LEU A 113 -8.62 -7.00 -33.55
N PHE A 114 -8.04 -6.03 -32.87
CA PHE A 114 -7.11 -5.06 -33.40
C PHE A 114 -5.76 -5.22 -32.72
N SER A 115 -4.70 -4.91 -33.44
CA SER A 115 -3.33 -5.01 -32.91
C SER A 115 -3.13 -4.00 -31.79
N ALA A 116 -2.59 -4.47 -30.68
CA ALA A 116 -2.21 -3.65 -29.55
C ALA A 116 -0.72 -3.82 -29.24
N GLY A 117 0.01 -2.71 -29.36
CA GLY A 117 1.43 -2.58 -29.11
C GLY A 117 1.70 -1.50 -28.07
N ARG A 118 2.96 -1.08 -27.91
CA ARG A 118 3.32 -0.08 -26.89
C ARG A 118 2.75 1.32 -27.16
N ASP A 119 2.28 1.55 -28.38
CA ASP A 119 1.68 2.79 -28.88
C ASP A 119 0.23 2.97 -28.45
N ASN A 120 -0.48 1.89 -28.12
CA ASN A 120 -1.89 1.92 -27.73
C ASN A 120 -2.22 0.97 -26.56
N HIS A 121 -1.20 0.34 -25.97
CA HIS A 121 -1.29 -0.52 -24.80
C HIS A 121 -0.08 -0.36 -23.88
N ILE A 122 -0.28 -0.63 -22.59
CA ILE A 122 0.72 -0.51 -21.54
C ILE A 122 1.39 -1.87 -21.33
N LEU A 123 2.72 -1.91 -21.15
CA LEU A 123 3.50 -3.14 -20.87
C LEU A 123 3.27 -4.27 -21.90
N SER A 124 2.93 -3.91 -23.13
CA SER A 124 2.90 -4.84 -24.28
C SER A 124 4.30 -4.91 -24.93
N GLY A 125 4.61 -6.03 -25.59
CA GLY A 125 5.83 -6.14 -26.38
C GLY A 125 5.80 -5.20 -27.60
N SER A 126 6.98 -4.86 -28.14
CA SER A 126 7.07 -4.07 -29.37
C SER A 126 7.16 -4.99 -30.60
N GLY A 127 6.51 -4.61 -31.70
CA GLY A 127 6.30 -5.47 -32.87
C GLY A 127 7.53 -6.03 -33.58
N THR A 128 8.75 -5.61 -33.24
CA THR A 128 10.00 -6.25 -33.71
C THR A 128 10.39 -7.49 -32.90
N PHE A 129 9.79 -7.72 -31.73
CA PHE A 129 10.08 -8.83 -30.81
C PHE A 129 9.00 -9.92 -30.87
N ILE A 130 8.58 -10.30 -32.09
CA ILE A 130 7.59 -11.36 -32.36
C ILE A 130 7.89 -12.69 -31.63
N ASN A 131 9.17 -12.96 -31.32
CA ASN A 131 9.62 -14.17 -30.64
C ASN A 131 9.15 -14.29 -29.18
N PHE A 132 8.65 -13.20 -28.58
CA PHE A 132 8.16 -13.20 -27.20
C PHE A 132 6.63 -13.16 -27.11
N HIS A 133 5.93 -13.21 -28.25
CA HIS A 133 4.48 -13.31 -28.31
C HIS A 133 4.06 -14.71 -28.74
N HIS A 134 3.01 -15.24 -28.10
CA HIS A 134 2.41 -16.50 -28.53
C HIS A 134 2.08 -16.46 -30.02
N SER A 135 2.34 -17.57 -30.72
CA SER A 135 2.06 -17.74 -32.14
C SER A 135 2.80 -16.76 -33.08
N PHE A 136 3.94 -16.19 -32.66
CA PHE A 136 4.73 -15.23 -33.45
C PHE A 136 3.96 -13.97 -33.86
N GLU A 137 2.98 -13.56 -33.05
CA GLU A 137 2.21 -12.34 -33.30
C GLU A 137 3.06 -11.07 -33.05
N ALA A 138 2.78 -10.00 -33.79
CA ALA A 138 3.47 -8.71 -33.65
C ALA A 138 3.03 -7.90 -32.41
N GLY A 139 2.16 -8.45 -31.57
CA GLY A 139 1.60 -7.80 -30.40
C GLY A 139 0.50 -8.65 -29.77
N ILE A 140 -0.32 -8.02 -28.93
CA ILE A 140 -1.55 -8.65 -28.41
C ILE A 140 -2.75 -8.16 -29.22
N TYR A 141 -3.76 -9.01 -29.38
CA TYR A 141 -4.97 -8.65 -30.12
C TYR A 141 -6.14 -8.46 -29.18
N LEU A 142 -6.74 -7.26 -29.24
CA LEU A 142 -7.77 -6.81 -28.30
C LEU A 142 -9.00 -6.31 -29.03
N SER A 143 -10.16 -6.36 -28.36
CA SER A 143 -11.38 -5.73 -28.86
C SER A 143 -11.24 -4.20 -28.88
N LYS A 144 -12.02 -3.53 -29.73
CA LYS A 144 -12.06 -2.07 -29.78
C LYS A 144 -12.44 -1.44 -28.44
N GLU A 145 -13.36 -2.04 -27.71
CA GLU A 145 -13.79 -1.56 -26.39
C GLU A 145 -12.62 -1.56 -25.39
N VAL A 146 -11.75 -2.59 -25.44
CA VAL A 146 -10.58 -2.66 -24.56
C VAL A 146 -9.55 -1.59 -24.94
N LEU A 147 -9.20 -1.46 -26.22
CA LEU A 147 -8.30 -0.40 -26.67
C LEU A 147 -8.82 1.01 -26.31
N ILE A 148 -10.12 1.22 -26.41
CA ILE A 148 -10.75 2.47 -25.97
C ILE A 148 -10.58 2.65 -24.46
N ARG A 149 -10.87 1.64 -23.62
CA ARG A 149 -10.64 1.74 -22.16
C ARG A 149 -9.20 2.12 -21.84
N ILE A 150 -8.23 1.46 -22.49
CA ILE A 150 -6.81 1.72 -22.27
C ILE A 150 -6.46 3.21 -22.50
N PHE A 151 -7.06 3.86 -23.49
CA PHE A 151 -6.86 5.28 -23.76
C PHE A 151 -7.16 6.19 -22.56
N PHE A 152 -8.16 5.83 -21.76
CA PHE A 152 -8.63 6.64 -20.62
C PHE A 152 -7.86 6.39 -19.32
N ILE A 153 -7.02 5.34 -19.25
CA ILE A 153 -6.25 4.97 -18.05
C ILE A 153 -5.50 6.15 -17.41
N PRO A 154 -4.84 7.07 -18.14
CA PRO A 154 -4.06 8.13 -17.51
C PRO A 154 -4.82 8.99 -16.48
N PHE A 155 -6.15 9.12 -16.58
CA PHE A 155 -6.96 9.85 -15.59
C PHE A 155 -7.23 9.07 -14.31
N GLY A 156 -7.22 7.74 -14.38
CA GLY A 156 -7.47 6.86 -13.23
C GLY A 156 -6.23 6.58 -12.39
N LEU A 157 -5.03 6.96 -12.86
CA LEU A 157 -3.75 6.66 -12.25
C LEU A 157 -3.06 7.89 -11.65
N VAL A 158 -1.99 7.65 -10.90
CA VAL A 158 -1.12 8.71 -10.36
C VAL A 158 0.34 8.45 -10.69
N GLN A 159 1.13 9.50 -10.83
CA GLN A 159 2.60 9.43 -10.84
C GLN A 159 3.11 9.26 -9.41
N LEU A 160 3.83 8.17 -9.13
CA LEU A 160 4.39 7.84 -7.82
C LEU A 160 5.91 7.75 -7.94
N GLY A 161 6.59 8.79 -7.46
CA GLY A 161 8.02 8.94 -7.69
C GLY A 161 8.33 9.12 -9.18
N ASP A 162 9.15 8.24 -9.73
CA ASP A 162 9.60 8.23 -11.12
C ASP A 162 8.73 7.37 -12.05
N LYS A 163 7.80 6.57 -11.50
CA LYS A 163 6.92 5.65 -12.25
C LYS A 163 5.44 6.02 -12.06
N VAL A 164 4.57 5.29 -12.76
CA VAL A 164 3.10 5.39 -12.64
C VAL A 164 2.60 4.31 -11.69
N ALA A 165 1.56 4.62 -10.93
CA ALA A 165 0.96 3.75 -9.94
C ALA A 165 -0.49 3.43 -10.29
N LEU A 166 -0.80 2.13 -10.43
CA LEU A 166 -2.15 1.59 -10.50
C LEU A 166 -2.49 0.82 -9.24
N ILE A 167 -3.56 1.23 -8.57
CA ILE A 167 -4.09 0.52 -7.41
C ILE A 167 -5.27 -0.33 -7.86
N ASN A 168 -5.25 -1.59 -7.45
CA ASN A 168 -6.36 -2.50 -7.62
C ASN A 168 -6.67 -3.20 -6.29
N SER A 169 -7.89 -3.67 -6.12
CA SER A 169 -8.32 -4.47 -4.99
C SER A 169 -9.03 -5.74 -5.46
N ASN A 170 -9.11 -6.73 -4.58
CA ASN A 170 -10.02 -7.86 -4.74
C ASN A 170 -11.51 -7.48 -4.62
N TYR A 171 -11.82 -6.24 -4.24
CA TYR A 171 -13.17 -5.69 -4.28
C TYR A 171 -13.28 -4.61 -5.35
N GLU A 172 -14.08 -4.87 -6.39
CA GLU A 172 -14.30 -3.97 -7.54
C GLU A 172 -14.59 -2.52 -7.11
N LEU A 173 -15.48 -2.34 -6.14
CA LEU A 173 -15.90 -1.01 -5.71
C LEU A 173 -14.76 -0.20 -5.06
N VAL A 174 -13.77 -0.87 -4.46
CA VAL A 174 -12.57 -0.20 -3.92
C VAL A 174 -11.68 0.28 -5.07
N SER A 175 -11.45 -0.55 -6.09
CA SER A 175 -10.71 -0.15 -7.30
C SER A 175 -11.41 1.01 -8.02
N GLN A 176 -12.74 0.92 -8.15
CA GLN A 176 -13.56 1.96 -8.76
C GLN A 176 -13.46 3.29 -7.99
N TYR A 177 -13.53 3.25 -6.65
CA TYR A 177 -13.39 4.42 -5.80
C TYR A 177 -12.07 5.18 -6.07
N PHE A 178 -10.94 4.47 -6.14
CA PHE A 178 -9.65 5.11 -6.42
C PHE A 178 -9.58 5.71 -7.82
N ALA A 179 -10.06 4.99 -8.84
CA ALA A 179 -10.10 5.52 -10.21
C ALA A 179 -10.96 6.78 -10.31
N HIS A 180 -12.13 6.80 -9.68
CA HIS A 180 -13.00 7.97 -9.61
C HIS A 180 -12.36 9.14 -8.86
N LEU A 181 -11.72 8.87 -7.70
CA LEU A 181 -11.03 9.89 -6.92
C LEU A 181 -9.91 10.56 -7.71
N ASN A 182 -9.10 9.75 -8.41
CA ASN A 182 -8.00 10.25 -9.25
C ASN A 182 -8.53 11.04 -10.44
N THR A 183 -9.60 10.57 -11.08
CA THR A 183 -10.23 11.26 -12.21
C THR A 183 -10.77 12.62 -11.77
N ALA A 184 -11.52 12.66 -10.66
CA ALA A 184 -12.07 13.90 -10.11
C ALA A 184 -10.97 14.93 -9.80
N LYS A 185 -9.87 14.50 -9.17
CA LYS A 185 -8.72 15.36 -8.86
C LYS A 185 -8.01 15.88 -10.10
N ASN A 186 -7.82 15.05 -11.12
CA ASN A 186 -7.25 15.49 -12.40
C ASN A 186 -8.10 16.64 -13.00
N PHE A 187 -9.42 16.48 -13.06
CA PHE A 187 -10.30 17.54 -13.59
C PHE A 187 -10.32 18.79 -12.70
N GLN A 188 -10.24 18.63 -11.38
CA GLN A 188 -10.10 19.77 -10.46
C GLN A 188 -8.81 20.56 -10.75
N GLU A 189 -7.66 19.89 -10.91
CA GLU A 189 -6.39 20.53 -11.22
C GLU A 189 -6.35 21.15 -12.62
N LEU A 190 -7.03 20.53 -13.60
CA LEU A 190 -7.20 21.09 -14.95
C LEU A 190 -8.04 22.37 -14.91
N GLY A 191 -9.17 22.36 -14.20
CA GLY A 191 -10.01 23.55 -14.01
C GLY A 191 -9.27 24.71 -13.32
N ALA A 192 -8.37 24.38 -12.39
CA ALA A 192 -7.49 25.34 -11.73
C ALA A 192 -6.25 25.76 -12.56
N LYS A 193 -6.06 25.21 -13.77
CA LYS A 193 -4.87 25.40 -14.63
C LYS A 193 -3.54 25.04 -13.95
N GLN A 194 -3.58 24.06 -13.05
CA GLN A 194 -2.43 23.56 -12.29
C GLN A 194 -1.90 22.22 -12.85
N SER A 195 -2.74 21.47 -13.54
CA SER A 195 -2.36 20.20 -14.15
C SER A 195 -1.42 20.40 -15.34
N LYS A 196 -0.26 19.73 -15.32
CA LYS A 196 0.74 19.73 -16.42
C LYS A 196 1.08 18.32 -16.92
N SER A 197 0.54 17.31 -16.26
CA SER A 197 0.76 15.89 -16.49
C SER A 197 -0.29 15.11 -15.72
N VAL A 198 -0.22 13.78 -15.80
CA VAL A 198 -0.94 12.88 -14.89
C VAL A 198 -0.76 13.33 -13.43
N LEU A 199 -1.85 13.21 -12.66
CA LEU A 199 -1.92 13.52 -11.24
C LEU A 199 -0.72 12.98 -10.47
N LYS A 200 -0.09 13.83 -9.65
CA LYS A 200 1.05 13.42 -8.83
C LYS A 200 0.58 12.87 -7.49
N SER A 201 1.17 11.75 -7.08
CA SER A 201 1.03 11.23 -5.73
C SER A 201 1.64 12.20 -4.73
N GLU A 202 1.00 12.32 -3.57
CA GLU A 202 1.54 13.06 -2.42
C GLU A 202 2.64 12.28 -1.68
N PHE A 203 2.83 11.01 -2.03
CA PHE A 203 3.88 10.13 -1.55
C PHE A 203 4.89 9.86 -2.67
N ASN A 204 6.14 9.59 -2.30
CA ASN A 204 7.19 9.16 -3.24
C ASN A 204 7.54 7.67 -3.11
N GLN A 205 7.19 7.03 -1.99
CA GLN A 205 7.56 5.65 -1.67
C GLN A 205 6.34 4.73 -1.86
N PRO A 206 6.48 3.58 -2.54
CA PRO A 206 5.39 2.62 -2.74
C PRO A 206 4.71 2.16 -1.44
N SER A 207 5.48 1.85 -0.40
CA SER A 207 4.94 1.44 0.90
C SER A 207 4.08 2.54 1.53
N ASN A 208 4.58 3.77 1.61
CA ASN A 208 3.81 4.91 2.12
C ASN A 208 2.54 5.15 1.30
N ALA A 209 2.64 5.07 -0.03
CA ALA A 209 1.49 5.24 -0.91
C ALA A 209 0.43 4.17 -0.64
N MET A 210 0.83 2.89 -0.50
CA MET A 210 -0.08 1.79 -0.15
C MET A 210 -0.86 2.04 1.13
N PHE A 211 -0.18 2.45 2.21
CA PHE A 211 -0.84 2.76 3.48
C PHE A 211 -1.67 4.07 3.41
N GLY A 212 -1.22 5.06 2.63
CA GLY A 212 -2.01 6.27 2.37
C GLY A 212 -3.29 6.00 1.57
N PHE A 213 -3.26 5.06 0.62
CA PHE A 213 -4.46 4.58 -0.07
C PHE A 213 -5.36 3.77 0.86
N ALA A 214 -4.79 2.92 1.72
CA ALA A 214 -5.54 2.21 2.75
C ALA A 214 -6.24 3.20 3.70
N ASP A 215 -5.56 4.26 4.15
CA ASP A 215 -6.14 5.31 5.01
C ASP A 215 -7.33 6.02 4.33
N LYS A 216 -7.17 6.45 3.08
CA LYS A 216 -8.26 7.06 2.28
C LYS A 216 -9.44 6.10 2.11
N CYS A 217 -9.15 4.83 1.86
CA CYS A 217 -10.15 3.77 1.76
C CYS A 217 -10.90 3.67 3.08
N ILE A 218 -10.22 3.38 4.19
CA ILE A 218 -10.81 3.20 5.53
C ILE A 218 -11.66 4.41 5.95
N GLN A 219 -11.20 5.63 5.71
CA GLN A 219 -11.91 6.85 6.11
C GLN A 219 -13.15 7.15 5.25
N ASN A 220 -13.12 6.86 3.95
CA ASN A 220 -14.16 7.31 3.01
C ASN A 220 -15.00 6.19 2.42
N ILE A 221 -14.80 4.96 2.86
CA ILE A 221 -15.48 3.79 2.31
C ILE A 221 -16.98 3.84 2.46
N LYS A 222 -17.52 4.36 3.56
CA LYS A 222 -18.96 4.42 3.79
C LYS A 222 -19.59 5.35 2.76
N THR A 223 -18.90 6.44 2.45
CA THR A 223 -19.24 7.36 1.36
C THR A 223 -19.10 6.72 -0.03
N ALA A 224 -18.17 5.78 -0.20
CA ALA A 224 -17.90 5.10 -1.48
C ALA A 224 -18.75 3.85 -1.74
N LEU A 225 -19.20 3.16 -0.69
CA LEU A 225 -19.81 1.83 -0.75
C LEU A 225 -21.20 1.74 -0.08
N GLY A 226 -21.71 2.83 0.52
CA GLY A 226 -22.99 2.88 1.23
C GLY A 226 -22.95 2.28 2.64
N ASP A 227 -24.12 2.24 3.30
CA ASP A 227 -24.28 1.77 4.70
C ASP A 227 -24.00 0.26 4.88
N GLU A 228 -23.97 -0.53 3.80
CA GLU A 228 -23.72 -1.97 3.81
C GLU A 228 -22.22 -2.35 3.82
N ALA A 229 -21.33 -1.35 3.83
CA ALA A 229 -19.90 -1.57 3.65
C ALA A 229 -19.11 -1.55 4.95
N GLU A 230 -19.22 -2.62 5.71
CA GLU A 230 -18.31 -2.86 6.83
C GLU A 230 -16.97 -3.39 6.27
N ILE A 231 -16.03 -2.50 5.87
CA ILE A 231 -14.70 -2.95 5.43
C ILE A 231 -14.06 -3.82 6.49
N GLU A 232 -14.25 -3.50 7.77
CA GLU A 232 -13.65 -4.24 8.88
C GLU A 232 -13.98 -5.75 8.83
N LYS A 233 -15.10 -6.11 8.18
CA LYS A 233 -15.52 -7.51 7.95
C LYS A 233 -15.05 -8.07 6.61
N LYS A 234 -14.64 -7.23 5.65
CA LYS A 234 -14.16 -7.64 4.32
C LYS A 234 -12.65 -7.89 4.33
N ASP A 235 -12.21 -8.94 3.64
CA ASP A 235 -10.79 -9.26 3.45
C ASP A 235 -10.17 -8.40 2.35
N VAL A 236 -10.20 -7.07 2.53
CA VAL A 236 -9.71 -6.12 1.52
C VAL A 236 -8.20 -6.27 1.36
N MET A 237 -7.80 -6.62 0.16
CA MET A 237 -6.43 -6.67 -0.29
C MET A 237 -6.22 -5.56 -1.31
N LEU A 238 -5.08 -4.86 -1.22
CA LEU A 238 -4.69 -3.85 -2.20
C LEU A 238 -3.45 -4.33 -2.95
N ASN A 239 -3.41 -4.08 -4.25
CA ASN A 239 -2.27 -4.31 -5.12
C ASN A 239 -1.91 -2.99 -5.78
N LEU A 240 -0.61 -2.69 -5.84
CA LEU A 240 -0.06 -1.53 -6.53
C LEU A 240 0.90 -2.01 -7.61
N TYR A 241 0.53 -1.74 -8.84
CA TYR A 241 1.40 -1.89 -10.01
C TYR A 241 2.17 -0.57 -10.17
N HIS A 242 3.45 -0.59 -9.85
CA HIS A 242 4.36 0.55 -9.97
C HIS A 242 5.20 0.36 -11.23
N PHE A 243 4.80 1.02 -12.32
CA PHE A 243 5.27 0.69 -13.65
C PHE A 243 5.67 1.89 -14.49
N THR A 244 6.48 1.64 -15.50
CA THR A 244 6.76 2.58 -16.58
C THR A 244 6.81 1.83 -17.90
N ASN A 245 6.23 2.41 -18.95
CA ASN A 245 6.37 1.96 -20.33
C ASN A 245 7.35 2.86 -21.11
N PHE A 246 8.21 3.60 -20.43
CA PHE A 246 9.09 4.58 -21.05
C PHE A 246 10.30 3.94 -21.77
N ALA A 247 10.61 4.43 -22.98
CA ALA A 247 11.82 4.12 -23.75
C ALA A 247 12.13 2.61 -23.85
N ALA A 248 13.40 2.21 -23.72
CA ALA A 248 13.84 0.82 -23.86
C ALA A 248 13.78 0.02 -22.53
N LYS A 249 13.24 0.59 -21.45
CA LYS A 249 13.23 -0.02 -20.12
C LYS A 249 11.81 -0.06 -19.53
N PRO A 250 10.84 -0.72 -20.20
CA PRO A 250 9.57 -0.97 -19.57
C PRO A 250 9.77 -1.86 -18.33
N GLU A 251 9.12 -1.52 -17.24
CA GLU A 251 9.27 -2.20 -15.96
C GLU A 251 7.96 -2.13 -15.18
N VAL A 252 7.69 -3.16 -14.39
CA VAL A 252 6.60 -3.17 -13.42
C VAL A 252 7.06 -3.87 -12.14
N GLU A 253 6.83 -3.21 -11.02
CA GLU A 253 6.98 -3.78 -9.69
C GLU A 253 5.58 -3.93 -9.07
N LEU A 254 5.33 -5.07 -8.44
CA LEU A 254 4.07 -5.37 -7.78
C LEU A 254 4.25 -5.31 -6.27
N TYR A 255 3.51 -4.41 -5.64
CA TYR A 255 3.40 -4.30 -4.19
C TYR A 255 2.02 -4.77 -3.76
N GLN A 256 1.95 -5.59 -2.73
CA GLN A 256 0.68 -6.09 -2.21
C GLN A 256 0.56 -5.75 -0.73
N LEU A 257 -0.58 -5.20 -0.34
CA LEU A 257 -0.99 -5.08 1.06
C LEU A 257 -2.00 -6.19 1.33
N PRO A 258 -1.60 -7.27 2.01
CA PRO A 258 -2.46 -8.41 2.25
C PRO A 258 -3.64 -8.07 3.17
N ALA A 259 -4.73 -8.85 3.08
CA ALA A 259 -5.96 -8.59 3.81
C ALA A 259 -5.80 -8.56 5.34
N ASN A 260 -4.96 -9.42 5.90
CA ASN A 260 -4.66 -9.41 7.33
C ASN A 260 -3.92 -8.14 7.77
N VAL A 261 -2.99 -7.63 6.95
CA VAL A 261 -2.29 -6.37 7.19
C VAL A 261 -3.23 -5.18 7.07
N PHE A 262 -4.10 -5.16 6.05
CA PHE A 262 -5.14 -4.13 5.91
C PHE A 262 -6.06 -4.10 7.14
N LYS A 263 -6.56 -5.26 7.58
CA LYS A 263 -7.41 -5.37 8.78
C LYS A 263 -6.70 -4.92 10.06
N PHE A 264 -5.43 -5.29 10.22
CA PHE A 264 -4.61 -4.81 11.33
C PHE A 264 -4.46 -3.29 11.30
N TYR A 265 -4.13 -2.72 10.14
CA TYR A 265 -3.97 -1.27 9.97
C TYR A 265 -5.29 -0.53 10.27
N SER A 266 -6.42 -1.02 9.76
CA SER A 266 -7.76 -0.49 10.07
C SER A 266 -8.05 -0.50 11.57
N TYR A 267 -7.70 -1.58 12.27
CA TYR A 267 -7.87 -1.65 13.72
C TYR A 267 -7.02 -0.60 14.44
N CYS A 268 -5.77 -0.40 14.02
CA CYS A 268 -4.89 0.63 14.57
C CYS A 268 -5.40 2.05 14.33
N LEU A 269 -6.21 2.29 13.28
CA LEU A 269 -6.82 3.59 13.02
C LEU A 269 -8.12 3.85 13.81
N SER A 270 -8.55 2.92 14.67
CA SER A 270 -9.70 3.15 15.56
C SER A 270 -9.46 4.32 16.52
N PRO A 271 -10.50 5.07 16.94
CA PRO A 271 -10.34 6.28 17.75
C PRO A 271 -9.52 6.11 19.04
N LEU A 272 -9.52 4.92 19.63
CA LEU A 272 -8.78 4.62 20.86
C LEU A 272 -7.29 4.33 20.64
N LEU A 273 -6.88 3.98 19.42
CA LEU A 273 -5.54 3.48 19.10
C LEU A 273 -4.78 4.36 18.11
N GLN A 274 -5.50 5.18 17.34
CA GLN A 274 -4.96 5.92 16.22
C GLN A 274 -3.80 6.85 16.61
N THR A 275 -3.89 7.53 17.76
CA THR A 275 -2.84 8.43 18.22
C THR A 275 -1.54 7.68 18.51
N ASP A 276 -1.61 6.62 19.33
CA ASP A 276 -0.43 5.81 19.68
C ASP A 276 0.18 5.17 18.44
N TRP A 277 -0.65 4.65 17.53
CA TRP A 277 -0.19 4.09 16.26
C TRP A 277 0.48 5.12 15.37
N LYS A 278 -0.14 6.29 15.17
CA LYS A 278 0.41 7.34 14.31
C LYS A 278 1.70 7.90 14.87
N ASN A 279 1.80 8.16 16.18
CA ASN A 279 3.04 8.62 16.80
C ASN A 279 4.18 7.62 16.59
N PHE A 280 3.91 6.33 16.84
CA PHE A 280 4.86 5.26 16.57
C PHE A 280 5.30 5.25 15.12
N VAL A 281 4.37 5.18 14.16
CA VAL A 281 4.70 5.14 12.73
C VAL A 281 5.44 6.41 12.28
N TYR A 282 5.02 7.59 12.76
CA TYR A 282 5.59 8.87 12.36
C TYR A 282 7.02 9.03 12.86
N ALA A 283 7.33 8.49 14.03
CA ALA A 283 8.69 8.42 14.57
C ALA A 283 9.63 7.50 13.77
N HIS A 284 9.12 6.74 12.79
CA HIS A 284 9.91 5.82 11.97
C HIS A 284 10.08 6.26 10.50
N TYR A 285 9.70 7.49 10.15
CA TYR A 285 10.14 8.10 8.90
C TYR A 285 11.64 8.42 8.93
N ARG A 286 12.34 8.20 7.82
CA ARG A 286 13.79 8.42 7.71
C ARG A 286 14.14 9.06 6.37
N ASN A 287 15.03 10.05 6.43
CA ASN A 287 15.59 10.71 5.28
C ASN A 287 17.11 10.81 5.44
N SER A 288 17.86 10.39 4.42
CA SER A 288 19.33 10.43 4.43
C SER A 288 19.91 11.85 4.61
N LYS A 289 19.13 12.88 4.31
CA LYS A 289 19.49 14.29 4.48
C LYS A 289 19.21 14.84 5.89
N VAL A 290 18.36 14.16 6.67
CA VAL A 290 17.94 14.59 8.02
C VAL A 290 18.36 13.50 9.03
N LYS A 291 19.68 13.38 9.24
CA LYS A 291 20.25 12.25 10.01
C LYS A 291 20.01 12.35 11.52
N GLU A 292 20.09 13.55 12.09
CA GLU A 292 19.95 13.79 13.54
C GLU A 292 18.54 14.24 13.94
N GLY A 293 17.59 14.25 13.00
CA GLY A 293 16.23 14.64 13.29
C GLY A 293 15.58 13.71 14.32
N LYS A 294 14.62 14.24 15.07
CA LYS A 294 13.76 13.47 15.97
C LYS A 294 12.31 13.87 15.76
N PHE A 295 11.41 12.90 15.85
CA PHE A 295 9.98 13.17 15.84
C PHE A 295 9.53 13.71 17.19
N ASN A 296 8.77 14.80 17.18
CA ASN A 296 8.16 15.39 18.35
C ASN A 296 6.67 15.04 18.37
N GLU A 297 6.25 14.21 19.33
CA GLU A 297 4.87 13.75 19.46
C GLU A 297 3.87 14.86 19.83
N GLN A 298 4.32 15.93 20.49
CA GLN A 298 3.44 17.02 20.89
C GLN A 298 3.06 17.90 19.70
N THR A 299 4.02 18.15 18.81
CA THR A 299 3.79 18.96 17.61
C THR A 299 3.36 18.12 16.40
N GLY A 300 3.66 16.82 16.40
CA GLY A 300 3.46 15.95 15.24
C GLY A 300 4.45 16.21 14.09
N GLU A 301 5.58 16.83 14.40
CA GLU A 301 6.58 17.25 13.42
C GLU A 301 7.93 16.57 13.65
N TRP A 302 8.69 16.41 12.57
CA TRP A 302 10.11 16.08 12.65
C TRP A 302 10.92 17.35 12.87
N GLN A 303 11.87 17.33 13.79
CA GLN A 303 12.72 18.48 14.09
C GLN A 303 14.18 18.06 14.04
N ASP A 304 15.00 18.81 13.31
CA ASP A 304 16.45 18.78 13.46
C ASP A 304 16.93 20.08 14.12
N GLN A 305 18.25 20.28 14.21
CA GLN A 305 18.82 21.45 14.87
C GLN A 305 18.42 22.80 14.22
N LYS A 306 17.95 22.79 12.97
CA LYS A 306 17.74 24.00 12.14
C LYS A 306 16.31 24.13 11.64
N ASP A 307 15.64 23.02 11.33
CA ASP A 307 14.38 22.98 10.61
C ASP A 307 13.33 22.11 11.33
N SER A 308 12.06 22.49 11.15
CA SER A 308 10.91 21.63 11.44
C SER A 308 10.27 21.16 10.13
N PHE A 309 9.80 19.93 10.12
CA PHE A 309 9.21 19.25 8.98
C PHE A 309 7.83 18.73 9.37
N SER A 310 6.79 19.32 8.78
CA SER A 310 5.40 18.86 8.93
C SER A 310 5.16 17.55 8.17
N TYR A 311 4.02 16.92 8.44
CA TYR A 311 3.61 15.67 7.78
C TYR A 311 3.64 15.76 6.25
N ASP A 312 3.19 16.89 5.68
CA ASP A 312 3.20 17.09 4.23
C ASP A 312 4.60 17.03 3.62
N ARG A 313 5.63 17.33 4.41
CA ARG A 313 7.02 17.23 3.99
C ARG A 313 7.58 15.84 4.21
N PHE A 314 7.43 15.27 5.41
CA PHE A 314 8.06 13.98 5.74
C PHE A 314 7.29 12.75 5.25
N LYS A 315 6.02 12.86 4.82
CA LYS A 315 5.27 11.74 4.21
C LYS A 315 5.94 11.17 2.95
N THR A 316 6.82 11.94 2.33
CA THR A 316 7.63 11.53 1.17
C THR A 316 8.88 10.74 1.55
N TRP A 317 9.27 10.73 2.83
CA TRP A 317 10.46 10.01 3.33
C TRP A 317 10.18 8.51 3.47
N ARG A 318 11.21 7.67 3.54
CA ARG A 318 11.03 6.23 3.73
C ARG A 318 10.46 5.95 5.12
N ASN A 319 9.46 5.08 5.24
CA ASN A 319 8.93 4.64 6.53
C ASN A 319 9.23 3.15 6.75
N LEU A 320 10.06 2.86 7.75
CA LEU A 320 10.50 1.49 8.03
C LEU A 320 9.35 0.56 8.47
N ILE A 321 8.36 1.08 9.19
CA ILE A 321 7.24 0.27 9.68
C ILE A 321 6.36 -0.17 8.52
N TYR A 322 6.06 0.75 7.60
CA TYR A 322 5.28 0.44 6.41
C TYR A 322 6.00 -0.55 5.49
N ASP A 323 7.31 -0.37 5.27
CA ASP A 323 8.11 -1.35 4.52
C ASP A 323 8.02 -2.74 5.17
N LYS A 324 8.29 -2.83 6.48
CA LYS A 324 8.28 -4.10 7.20
C LYS A 324 6.92 -4.79 7.15
N LEU A 325 5.83 -4.05 7.34
CA LEU A 325 4.48 -4.61 7.26
C LEU A 325 4.15 -5.10 5.85
N LEU A 326 4.54 -4.35 4.81
CA LEU A 326 4.28 -4.71 3.42
C LEU A 326 5.04 -5.97 3.00
N PHE A 327 6.28 -6.14 3.50
CA PHE A 327 7.15 -7.28 3.20
C PHE A 327 7.10 -8.40 4.25
N ASN A 328 6.07 -8.41 5.11
CA ASN A 328 5.87 -9.40 6.18
C ASN A 328 7.06 -9.58 7.15
N GLN A 329 7.85 -8.53 7.33
CA GLN A 329 8.94 -8.49 8.30
C GLN A 329 8.42 -8.12 9.69
N SER A 330 9.15 -8.52 10.74
CA SER A 330 8.72 -8.23 12.11
C SER A 330 9.00 -6.77 12.49
N ILE A 331 8.00 -6.08 13.04
CA ILE A 331 8.12 -4.74 13.64
C ILE A 331 8.27 -4.77 15.17
N LEU A 332 8.41 -5.97 15.76
CA LEU A 332 8.41 -6.14 17.21
C LEU A 332 9.61 -5.43 17.87
N ARG A 333 10.77 -5.43 17.21
CA ARG A 333 11.96 -4.72 17.68
C ARG A 333 11.74 -3.21 17.71
N GLU A 334 11.10 -2.65 16.69
CA GLU A 334 10.74 -1.22 16.65
C GLU A 334 9.75 -0.87 17.76
N ILE A 335 8.74 -1.72 17.98
CA ILE A 335 7.79 -1.57 19.10
C ILE A 335 8.52 -1.60 20.44
N LEU A 336 9.45 -2.54 20.65
CA LEU A 336 10.26 -2.62 21.86
C LEU A 336 11.07 -1.34 22.08
N ASN A 337 11.80 -0.90 21.06
CA ASN A 337 12.61 0.31 21.13
C ASN A 337 11.78 1.56 21.43
N TRP A 338 10.57 1.64 20.87
CA TRP A 338 9.61 2.69 21.17
C TRP A 338 9.10 2.61 22.61
N SER A 339 8.71 1.42 23.06
CA SER A 339 8.11 1.17 24.38
C SER A 339 9.04 1.50 25.54
N ILE A 340 10.36 1.48 25.33
CA ILE A 340 11.35 1.88 26.35
C ILE A 340 11.13 3.33 26.80
N LYS A 341 10.81 4.22 25.86
CA LYS A 341 10.75 5.68 26.12
C LYS A 341 9.33 6.22 26.11
N HIS A 342 8.42 5.54 25.42
CA HIS A 342 7.09 6.04 25.12
C HIS A 342 6.04 5.02 25.57
N ARG A 343 4.91 5.51 26.07
CA ARG A 343 3.73 4.68 26.28
C ARG A 343 3.23 4.18 24.92
N PHE A 344 2.85 2.91 24.83
CA PHE A 344 2.33 2.33 23.60
C PHE A 344 1.22 1.33 23.88
N ASN A 345 0.02 1.55 23.32
CA ASN A 345 -1.12 0.70 23.61
C ASN A 345 -0.85 -0.78 23.29
N PHE A 346 -0.80 -1.63 24.33
CA PHE A 346 -0.52 -3.05 24.17
C PHE A 346 -1.59 -3.78 23.33
N LYS A 347 -2.80 -3.24 23.18
CA LYS A 347 -3.81 -3.81 22.27
C LYS A 347 -3.34 -3.82 20.81
N ILE A 348 -2.49 -2.86 20.40
CA ILE A 348 -1.87 -2.86 19.08
C ILE A 348 -0.92 -4.05 18.96
N VAL A 349 -0.06 -4.24 19.97
CA VAL A 349 0.93 -5.34 20.02
C VAL A 349 0.23 -6.69 20.02
N GLU A 350 -0.77 -6.87 20.88
CA GLU A 350 -1.59 -8.09 20.95
C GLU A 350 -2.24 -8.41 19.61
N THR A 351 -2.87 -7.41 18.97
CA THR A 351 -3.54 -7.61 17.68
C THR A 351 -2.55 -7.92 16.57
N TYR A 352 -1.38 -7.28 16.57
CA TYR A 352 -0.28 -7.57 15.65
C TYR A 352 0.20 -9.03 15.79
N GLN A 353 0.46 -9.48 17.01
CA GLN A 353 0.93 -10.83 17.29
C GLN A 353 -0.11 -11.88 16.88
N ILE A 354 -1.38 -11.67 17.21
CA ILE A 354 -2.46 -12.60 16.87
C ILE A 354 -2.70 -12.64 15.36
N ARG A 355 -2.87 -11.48 14.71
CA ARG A 355 -3.35 -11.42 13.31
C ARG A 355 -2.26 -11.57 12.27
N LEU A 356 -1.05 -11.06 12.53
CA LEU A 356 0.04 -11.06 11.56
C LEU A 356 1.09 -12.14 11.86
N LYS A 357 1.26 -12.51 13.14
CA LYS A 357 2.22 -13.55 13.56
C LYS A 357 1.54 -14.86 13.98
N ASN A 358 0.20 -14.95 13.91
CA ASN A 358 -0.59 -16.13 14.26
C ASN A 358 -0.29 -16.67 15.68
N MET A 359 0.05 -15.78 16.60
CA MET A 359 0.35 -16.15 17.99
C MET A 359 -0.94 -16.52 18.73
N ASP A 360 -0.89 -17.58 19.54
CA ASP A 360 -2.00 -17.96 20.41
C ASP A 360 -2.26 -16.86 21.46
N LYS A 361 -3.53 -16.52 21.65
CA LYS A 361 -3.96 -15.56 22.67
C LYS A 361 -3.50 -15.98 24.08
N LYS A 362 -3.48 -17.28 24.40
CA LYS A 362 -3.01 -17.80 25.69
C LYS A 362 -1.54 -17.50 25.94
N THR A 363 -0.71 -17.52 24.89
CA THR A 363 0.70 -17.10 24.98
C THR A 363 0.80 -15.65 25.42
N ILE A 364 0.01 -14.77 24.82
CA ILE A 364 0.01 -13.34 25.14
C ILE A 364 -0.50 -13.08 26.57
N GLU A 365 -1.57 -13.79 26.98
CA GLU A 365 -2.09 -13.71 28.35
C GLU A 365 -1.01 -14.14 29.37
N LYS A 366 -0.30 -15.24 29.11
CA LYS A 366 0.81 -15.67 29.99
C LYS A 366 1.96 -14.66 30.03
N ILE A 367 2.31 -14.04 28.90
CA ILE A 367 3.36 -13.00 28.86
C ILE A 367 2.96 -11.79 29.73
N LYS A 368 1.69 -11.38 29.71
CA LYS A 368 1.19 -10.31 30.58
C LYS A 368 1.30 -10.70 32.05
N GLU A 369 0.91 -11.93 32.43
CA GLU A 369 1.06 -12.42 33.80
C GLU A 369 2.54 -12.43 34.26
N LEU A 370 3.46 -12.80 33.37
CA LEU A 370 4.90 -12.78 33.66
C LEU A 370 5.43 -11.35 33.83
N ALA A 371 4.99 -10.41 33.00
CA ALA A 371 5.35 -9.01 33.14
C ALA A 371 4.83 -8.42 34.47
N ASP A 372 3.59 -8.72 34.83
CA ASP A 372 3.01 -8.34 36.13
C ASP A 372 3.86 -8.88 37.28
N PHE A 373 4.25 -10.16 37.25
CA PHE A 373 5.08 -10.77 38.29
C PHE A 373 6.50 -10.17 38.40
N ILE A 374 7.04 -9.64 37.31
CA ILE A 374 8.36 -9.00 37.26
C ILE A 374 8.30 -7.57 37.81
N VAL A 375 7.20 -6.85 37.60
CA VAL A 375 7.08 -5.42 37.92
C VAL A 375 6.33 -5.16 39.23
N ILE A 376 5.20 -5.82 39.46
CA ILE A 376 4.32 -5.55 40.60
C ILE A 376 4.98 -6.04 41.89
N ASP A 377 4.94 -5.19 42.93
CA ASP A 377 5.49 -5.44 44.27
C ASP A 377 6.98 -5.83 44.27
N ARG A 378 7.75 -5.33 43.30
CA ARG A 378 9.21 -5.47 43.24
C ARG A 378 9.90 -4.11 43.27
N ASP A 379 11.09 -4.05 43.87
CA ASP A 379 11.92 -2.85 43.89
C ASP A 379 12.58 -2.60 42.52
N GLU A 380 12.95 -1.34 42.26
CA GLU A 380 13.51 -0.90 40.99
C GLU A 380 14.81 -1.64 40.60
N ASP A 381 15.66 -2.01 41.55
CA ASP A 381 16.91 -2.74 41.28
C ASP A 381 16.64 -4.18 40.83
N THR A 382 15.67 -4.85 41.46
CA THR A 382 15.21 -6.18 41.03
C THR A 382 14.61 -6.15 39.63
N ILE A 383 13.81 -5.13 39.32
CA ILE A 383 13.25 -4.94 37.98
C ILE A 383 14.36 -4.68 36.97
N LYS A 384 15.30 -3.77 37.27
CA LYS A 384 16.46 -3.45 36.43
C LYS A 384 17.26 -4.69 36.08
N LYS A 385 17.61 -5.50 37.08
CA LYS A 385 18.34 -6.77 36.88
C LYS A 385 17.60 -7.74 35.97
N SER A 386 16.27 -7.79 36.08
CA SER A 386 15.42 -8.62 35.22
C SER A 386 15.47 -8.17 33.76
N ILE A 387 15.31 -6.87 33.52
CA ILE A 387 15.36 -6.28 32.17
C ILE A 387 16.74 -6.45 31.56
N THR A 388 17.81 -6.11 32.30
CA THR A 388 19.20 -6.27 31.83
C THR A 388 19.50 -7.72 31.45
N ARG A 389 19.06 -8.68 32.27
CA ARG A 389 19.26 -10.10 31.98
C ARG A 389 18.48 -10.54 30.74
N LEU A 390 17.24 -10.10 30.58
CA LEU A 390 16.45 -10.39 29.39
C LEU A 390 17.11 -9.79 28.13
N ASN A 391 17.49 -8.52 28.15
CA ASN A 391 18.17 -7.86 27.03
C ASN A 391 19.48 -8.55 26.63
N GLY A 392 20.26 -9.00 27.62
CA GLY A 392 21.54 -9.68 27.39
C GLY A 392 21.42 -11.14 26.92
N GLU A 393 20.20 -11.70 26.88
CA GLU A 393 20.02 -13.10 26.55
C GLU A 393 20.23 -13.37 25.05
N LYS A 394 21.16 -14.29 24.75
CA LYS A 394 21.58 -14.64 23.37
C LYS A 394 21.11 -16.03 22.94
N SER A 395 20.41 -16.76 23.81
CA SER A 395 20.00 -18.15 23.54
C SER A 395 18.59 -18.48 24.06
N SER A 396 17.93 -19.46 23.43
CA SER A 396 16.68 -20.01 23.95
C SER A 396 16.86 -20.65 25.34
N GLN A 397 18.00 -21.32 25.58
CA GLN A 397 18.28 -21.97 26.85
C GLN A 397 18.39 -20.97 28.00
N GLY A 398 19.09 -19.85 27.82
CA GLY A 398 19.22 -18.85 28.86
C GLY A 398 17.90 -18.12 29.14
N LEU A 399 17.04 -17.92 28.12
CA LEU A 399 15.67 -17.43 28.36
C LEU A 399 14.85 -18.42 29.19
N ARG A 400 14.94 -19.72 28.89
CA ARG A 400 14.29 -20.78 29.68
C ARG A 400 14.82 -20.79 31.12
N GLN A 401 16.12 -20.67 31.32
CA GLN A 401 16.73 -20.58 32.66
C GLN A 401 16.30 -19.33 33.42
N TYR A 402 16.10 -18.21 32.72
CA TYR A 402 15.55 -17.01 33.32
C TYR A 402 14.13 -17.26 33.86
N LEU A 403 13.25 -17.86 33.05
CA LEU A 403 11.89 -18.17 33.49
C LEU A 403 11.87 -19.21 34.62
N LEU A 404 12.74 -20.23 34.59
CA LEU A 404 12.88 -21.18 35.70
C LEU A 404 13.25 -20.49 37.01
N LYS A 405 14.09 -19.43 36.96
CA LYS A 405 14.39 -18.62 38.14
C LYS A 405 13.17 -17.88 38.66
N LEU A 406 12.32 -17.33 37.78
CA LEU A 406 11.07 -16.69 38.19
C LEU A 406 10.10 -17.68 38.84
N ILE A 407 10.02 -18.92 38.33
CA ILE A 407 9.23 -20.00 38.95
C ILE A 407 9.77 -20.32 40.35
N ALA A 408 11.09 -20.45 40.50
CA ALA A 408 11.72 -20.70 41.80
C ALA A 408 11.44 -19.55 42.79
N ASP A 409 11.53 -18.30 42.34
CA ASP A 409 11.18 -17.13 43.15
C ASP A 409 9.70 -17.17 43.61
N ASN A 410 8.77 -17.53 42.72
CA ASN A 410 7.36 -17.66 43.06
C ASN A 410 7.10 -18.75 44.10
N TYR A 411 7.75 -19.90 43.95
CA TYR A 411 7.68 -21.01 44.91
C TYR A 411 8.24 -20.61 46.28
N ASN A 412 9.39 -19.94 46.32
CA ASN A 412 10.03 -19.51 47.56
C ASN A 412 9.20 -18.45 48.31
N LYS A 413 8.34 -17.69 47.62
CA LYS A 413 7.38 -16.76 48.23
C LYS A 413 6.16 -17.48 48.83
N GLY A 414 6.06 -18.81 48.73
CA GLY A 414 4.94 -19.59 49.28
C GLY A 414 3.63 -19.43 48.51
N VAL A 415 3.69 -18.94 47.26
CA VAL A 415 2.50 -18.78 46.42
C VAL A 415 2.02 -20.15 45.95
N GLN A 416 0.78 -20.50 46.30
CA GLN A 416 0.19 -21.82 46.00
C GLN A 416 -0.01 -22.07 44.50
N LYS A 417 -0.34 -21.02 43.74
CA LYS A 417 -0.52 -21.14 42.28
C LYS A 417 0.86 -21.13 41.59
N PRO A 418 1.17 -22.09 40.71
CA PRO A 418 2.39 -22.04 39.92
C PRO A 418 2.36 -20.85 38.97
N LEU A 419 3.50 -20.17 38.83
CA LEU A 419 3.64 -19.05 37.89
C LEU A 419 3.50 -19.52 36.42
N ILE A 420 4.12 -20.67 36.11
CA ILE A 420 4.05 -21.34 34.82
C ILE A 420 3.86 -22.83 35.08
N THR A 421 2.81 -23.41 34.49
CA THR A 421 2.58 -24.87 34.45
C THR A 421 3.39 -25.52 33.33
N LEU A 422 3.56 -26.84 33.36
CA LEU A 422 4.23 -27.57 32.28
C LEU A 422 3.52 -27.37 30.93
N GLU A 423 2.19 -27.42 30.92
CA GLU A 423 1.40 -27.20 29.71
C GLU A 423 1.65 -25.80 29.13
N GLU A 424 1.63 -24.75 29.96
CA GLU A 424 1.86 -23.38 29.50
C GLU A 424 3.29 -23.19 29.00
N PHE A 425 4.27 -23.83 29.65
CA PHE A 425 5.66 -23.75 29.25
C PHE A 425 5.90 -24.37 27.88
N VAL A 426 5.38 -25.58 27.65
CA VAL A 426 5.60 -26.34 26.41
C VAL A 426 4.68 -25.88 25.29
N SER A 427 3.41 -25.60 25.59
CA SER A 427 2.39 -25.36 24.55
C SER A 427 2.25 -23.89 24.19
N TYR A 428 2.57 -22.96 25.10
CA TYR A 428 2.32 -21.52 24.88
C TYR A 428 3.61 -20.70 24.81
N LEU A 429 4.58 -20.93 25.70
CA LEU A 429 5.83 -20.14 25.74
C LEU A 429 6.91 -20.68 24.80
N PHE A 430 7.11 -22.00 24.75
CA PHE A 430 8.08 -22.65 23.86
C PHE A 430 7.49 -23.79 23.03
N PRO A 431 6.41 -23.56 22.24
CA PRO A 431 5.98 -24.55 21.27
C PRO A 431 7.05 -24.75 20.18
N ASP A 432 7.06 -25.94 19.59
CA ASP A 432 8.03 -26.30 18.56
C ASP A 432 7.99 -25.32 17.38
N GLY A 433 9.17 -24.88 16.93
CA GLY A 433 9.30 -23.91 15.83
C GLY A 433 9.19 -22.43 16.22
N THR A 434 8.95 -22.11 17.50
CA THR A 434 8.79 -20.71 17.94
C THR A 434 10.13 -19.97 18.02
N ASN A 435 10.16 -18.74 17.49
CA ASN A 435 11.31 -17.86 17.65
C ASN A 435 11.36 -17.29 19.08
N TRP A 436 12.25 -17.83 19.91
CA TRP A 436 12.43 -17.39 21.30
C TRP A 436 12.77 -15.90 21.43
N ARG A 437 13.36 -15.27 20.39
CA ARG A 437 13.64 -13.82 20.40
C ARG A 437 12.35 -13.01 20.37
N GLU A 438 11.34 -13.46 19.64
CA GLU A 438 10.04 -12.78 19.63
C GLU A 438 9.36 -12.90 20.99
N LEU A 439 9.46 -14.06 21.66
CA LEU A 439 8.94 -14.22 23.02
C LEU A 439 9.64 -13.26 24.00
N ARG A 440 10.98 -13.19 23.93
CA ARG A 440 11.78 -12.28 24.76
C ARG A 440 11.37 -10.83 24.53
N ASP A 441 11.31 -10.39 23.28
CA ASP A 441 11.00 -9.00 22.93
C ASP A 441 9.57 -8.64 23.33
N LEU A 442 8.61 -9.58 23.17
CA LEU A 442 7.23 -9.39 23.59
C LEU A 442 7.09 -9.31 25.12
N LEU A 443 7.84 -10.11 25.88
CA LEU A 443 7.90 -10.01 27.33
C LEU A 443 8.51 -8.68 27.78
N LEU A 444 9.57 -8.22 27.12
CA LEU A 444 10.16 -6.90 27.39
C LEU A 444 9.16 -5.77 27.09
N ILE A 445 8.45 -5.82 25.96
CA ILE A 445 7.38 -4.85 25.65
C ILE A 445 6.32 -4.84 26.74
N ALA A 446 5.87 -6.01 27.20
CA ALA A 446 4.90 -6.12 28.28
C ALA A 446 5.41 -5.54 29.60
N ILE A 447 6.69 -5.76 29.94
CA ILE A 447 7.33 -5.17 31.12
C ILE A 447 7.37 -3.64 31.00
N TYR A 448 7.84 -3.09 29.87
CA TYR A 448 7.87 -1.63 29.68
C TYR A 448 6.47 -1.01 29.72
N GLN A 449 5.48 -1.66 29.12
CA GLN A 449 4.09 -1.22 29.25
C GLN A 449 3.65 -1.14 30.71
N LYS A 450 3.99 -2.16 31.52
CA LYS A 450 3.65 -2.16 32.94
C LYS A 450 4.35 -1.06 33.73
N LEU A 451 5.62 -0.79 33.44
CA LEU A 451 6.35 0.32 34.03
C LEU A 451 5.70 1.67 33.75
N HIS A 452 5.23 1.90 32.52
CA HIS A 452 4.48 3.13 32.19
C HIS A 452 3.12 3.20 32.89
N GLU A 453 2.40 2.07 33.02
CA GLU A 453 1.11 2.00 33.74
C GLU A 453 1.26 2.28 35.23
N THR A 454 2.35 1.83 35.85
CA THR A 454 2.64 2.03 37.28
C THR A 454 3.49 3.25 37.57
N ASN A 455 3.88 4.02 36.55
CA ASN A 455 4.75 5.20 36.64
C ASN A 455 6.10 4.91 37.34
N ILE A 456 6.66 3.72 37.13
CA ILE A 456 7.97 3.32 37.63
C ILE A 456 9.01 3.61 36.55
N LYS A 457 10.11 4.28 36.91
CA LYS A 457 11.22 4.56 35.99
C LYS A 457 12.43 3.72 36.37
N VAL A 458 12.97 3.00 35.39
CA VAL A 458 14.15 2.16 35.58
C VAL A 458 15.18 2.54 34.53
N GLU A 459 16.35 2.98 34.97
CA GLU A 459 17.46 3.28 34.06
C GLU A 459 18.12 1.99 33.59
N VAL A 460 17.97 1.66 32.31
CA VAL A 460 18.57 0.48 31.68
C VAL A 460 19.45 0.94 30.52
N GLU A 461 20.70 0.48 30.47
CA GLU A 461 21.57 0.67 29.31
C GLU A 461 21.02 -0.13 28.13
N ILE A 462 20.70 0.56 27.03
CA ILE A 462 20.22 -0.06 25.80
C ILE A 462 21.46 -0.44 25.00
N THR A 463 21.71 -1.74 24.81
CA THR A 463 22.74 -2.19 23.86
C THR A 463 22.25 -1.94 22.43
N GLU A 464 22.89 -1.00 21.73
CA GLU A 464 22.63 -0.65 20.32
C GLU A 464 23.23 -1.68 19.32
N GLU A 465 23.76 -2.80 19.81
CA GLU A 465 24.32 -3.87 18.98
C GLU A 465 23.19 -4.68 18.33
N ASP A 466 22.74 -4.21 17.16
CA ASP A 466 22.25 -5.00 16.01
C ASP A 466 21.39 -4.09 15.09
N THR A 467 21.92 -2.91 14.74
CA THR A 467 21.44 -2.21 13.54
C THR A 467 22.05 -2.92 12.33
N GLU A 468 21.26 -3.75 11.65
CA GLU A 468 21.65 -4.30 10.33
C GLU A 468 22.14 -3.15 9.42
N PRO A 469 23.14 -3.43 8.56
CA PRO A 469 23.89 -2.40 7.86
C PRO A 469 22.95 -1.50 7.04
N GLN A 470 23.14 -0.21 7.27
CA GLN A 470 22.69 0.89 6.43
C GLN A 470 23.26 0.75 5.02
N ASN A 471 22.75 -0.16 4.18
CA ASN A 471 23.01 -0.21 2.74
C ASN A 471 22.03 -1.20 2.06
N LEU A 472 20.84 -0.72 1.75
CA LEU A 472 20.13 -1.15 0.54
C LEU A 472 19.68 0.14 -0.13
N ASN A 473 20.38 0.47 -1.22
CA ASN A 473 20.09 1.59 -2.12
C ASN A 473 18.65 1.52 -2.64
#